data_AF-A0A5J4T8P2-F1
#
_entry.id   AF-A0A5J4T8P2-F1
#
_cell.length_a   1.000
_cell.length_b   1.000
_cell.length_c   1.000
_cell.angle_alpha   90.00
_cell.angle_beta   90.00
_cell.angle_gamma   90.00
#
_symmetry.space_group_name_H-M   'P 1'
#
loop_
_entity.id
_entity.type
_entity.pdbx_description
1 polymer ?
#
loop_
_entity_poly.entity_id
_entity_poly.type
_entity_poly.pdbx_seq_one_letter_code
_entity_poly.pdbx_strand_id
1 'polypeptide(L)'
;MPDTNTGTCSNQFVAVDYNLHNNRNSSGLLPYTITLVEDYPGNSSTLDLTNILMVHGYFIMYNVPYTNDAYINLGYADYVMLSDTNAFYFANDTSVRANIFHKLLQQNKSQINITPQLQVKNLDDMQHILRYNRYWNDTESKHPVLSIQDPCASIAARCDLRIGLNKSNNSFELNKDDITHLTKKASGAIDAKVISSAMAKRNNFLTIMGPPTTHEVRNEGDPKSISVNFTDVDLVKLKQQLEDQAEKQFLFIDGIPIDKLKDGGFNWQMLVWYDEGKA
;
A
#
# COMPACT_ATOMS: atom_id res chain seq x y z
N MET A 1 0.90 -8.04 27.55
CA MET A 1 -0.02 -7.68 26.45
C MET A 1 -0.22 -6.17 26.54
N PRO A 2 -0.55 -5.42 25.47
CA PRO A 2 -1.03 -4.07 25.67
C PRO A 2 -2.39 -4.22 26.35
N ASP A 3 -2.49 -3.90 27.63
CA ASP A 3 -3.64 -4.17 28.51
C ASP A 3 -4.91 -3.34 28.15
N THR A 4 -5.01 -2.84 26.91
CA THR A 4 -6.06 -1.96 26.40
C THR A 4 -6.35 -2.17 24.91
N ASN A 5 -6.15 -3.38 24.35
CA ASN A 5 -6.64 -3.67 23.00
C ASN A 5 -8.17 -3.49 22.95
N THR A 6 -8.60 -2.47 22.21
CA THR A 6 -10.02 -2.09 22.09
C THR A 6 -10.73 -2.81 20.95
N GLY A 7 -9.99 -3.47 20.06
CA GLY A 7 -10.52 -4.01 18.81
C GLY A 7 -10.97 -2.94 17.81
N THR A 8 -10.66 -1.67 18.06
CA THR A 8 -10.97 -0.55 17.16
C THR A 8 -9.72 -0.11 16.41
N CYS A 9 -9.87 0.20 15.12
CA CYS A 9 -8.75 0.46 14.22
C CYS A 9 -7.75 -0.72 14.17
N SER A 10 -8.28 -1.94 14.05
CA SER A 10 -7.50 -3.15 13.79
C SER A 10 -6.61 -2.96 12.56
N ASN A 11 -5.30 -3.02 12.78
CA ASN A 11 -4.29 -2.71 11.79
C ASN A 11 -3.16 -3.73 11.87
N GLN A 12 -2.41 -3.80 10.79
CA GLN A 12 -1.09 -4.38 10.77
C GLN A 12 -0.09 -3.25 11.05
N PHE A 13 0.71 -3.40 12.11
CA PHE A 13 1.80 -2.50 12.44
C PHE A 13 3.12 -3.20 12.17
N VAL A 14 4.08 -2.47 11.59
CA VAL A 14 5.45 -2.96 11.46
C VAL A 14 6.38 -2.01 12.17
N ALA A 15 7.15 -2.57 13.09
CA ALA A 15 8.27 -1.89 13.72
C ALA A 15 9.55 -2.33 13.01
N VAL A 16 10.35 -1.35 12.57
CA VAL A 16 11.71 -1.59 12.04
C VAL A 16 12.71 -0.98 13.01
N ASP A 17 13.54 -1.82 13.63
CA ASP A 17 14.60 -1.38 14.54
C ASP A 17 15.89 -1.10 13.75
N TYR A 18 16.12 0.18 13.47
CA TYR A 18 17.32 0.62 12.77
C TYR A 18 18.61 0.46 13.59
N ASN A 19 18.56 0.28 14.91
CA ASN A 19 19.75 -0.02 15.70
C ASN A 19 20.22 -1.46 15.44
N LEU A 20 19.26 -2.40 15.35
CA LEU A 20 19.53 -3.79 14.97
C LEU A 20 19.97 -3.91 13.51
N HIS A 21 19.31 -3.19 12.60
CA HIS A 21 19.69 -3.13 11.18
C HIS A 21 21.12 -2.63 10.96
N ASN A 22 21.54 -1.59 11.70
CA ASN A 22 22.84 -0.94 11.49
C ASN A 22 23.97 -1.56 12.34
N ASN A 23 23.75 -2.73 12.92
CA ASN A 23 24.77 -3.39 13.73
C ASN A 23 25.91 -3.93 12.86
N ARG A 24 27.05 -3.21 12.86
CA ARG A 24 28.23 -3.56 12.06
C ARG A 24 28.98 -4.80 12.53
N ASN A 25 28.61 -5.35 13.68
CA ASN A 25 29.23 -6.56 14.23
C ASN A 25 28.49 -7.86 13.81
N SER A 26 27.38 -7.76 13.07
CA SER A 26 26.67 -8.93 12.53
C SER A 26 26.87 -9.05 11.02
N SER A 27 26.95 -10.29 10.52
CA SER A 27 27.05 -10.60 9.09
C SER A 27 25.69 -10.58 8.37
N GLY A 28 24.70 -9.86 8.91
CA GLY A 28 23.30 -9.87 8.48
C GLY A 28 22.38 -9.17 9.49
N LEU A 29 21.06 -9.26 9.26
CA LEU A 29 20.06 -8.68 10.15
C LEU A 29 19.91 -9.52 11.43
N LEU A 30 19.87 -8.84 12.58
CA LEU A 30 19.62 -9.51 13.87
C LEU A 30 18.12 -9.81 14.04
N PRO A 31 17.74 -10.88 14.78
CA PRO A 31 16.35 -11.15 15.12
C PRO A 31 15.63 -9.91 15.65
N TYR A 32 14.36 -9.78 15.32
CA TYR A 32 13.49 -8.63 15.62
C TYR A 32 13.90 -7.29 14.96
N THR A 33 14.77 -7.30 13.95
CA THR A 33 15.04 -6.10 13.12
C THR A 33 13.75 -5.59 12.48
N ILE A 34 12.85 -6.50 12.09
CA ILE A 34 11.50 -6.16 11.64
C ILE A 34 10.49 -7.02 12.41
N THR A 35 9.51 -6.37 13.03
CA THR A 35 8.45 -7.05 13.81
C THR A 35 7.10 -6.62 13.29
N LEU A 36 6.25 -7.58 12.95
CA LEU A 36 4.85 -7.38 12.62
C LEU A 36 3.98 -7.57 13.87
N VAL A 37 3.03 -6.68 14.07
CA VAL A 37 1.94 -6.83 15.03
C VAL A 37 0.62 -6.68 14.29
N GLU A 38 -0.24 -7.70 14.36
CA GLU A 38 -1.59 -7.64 13.80
C GLU A 38 -2.57 -7.59 14.94
N ASP A 39 -3.29 -6.47 15.04
CA ASP A 39 -4.27 -6.23 16.09
C ASP A 39 -5.68 -6.53 15.58
N TYR A 40 -6.47 -7.26 16.37
CA TYR A 40 -7.86 -7.60 16.06
C TYR A 40 -8.70 -7.69 17.34
N PRO A 41 -10.03 -7.70 17.26
CA PRO A 41 -10.87 -7.63 18.46
C PRO A 41 -10.55 -8.72 19.49
N GLY A 42 -10.10 -8.27 20.66
CA GLY A 42 -9.80 -9.13 21.81
C GLY A 42 -8.45 -9.85 21.77
N ASN A 43 -7.61 -9.66 20.73
CA ASN A 43 -6.31 -10.31 20.66
C ASN A 43 -5.34 -9.62 19.67
N SER A 44 -4.07 -9.99 19.72
CA SER A 44 -3.06 -9.51 18.77
C SER A 44 -2.06 -10.62 18.46
N SER A 45 -1.65 -10.73 17.20
CA SER A 45 -0.55 -11.60 16.78
C SER A 45 0.74 -10.78 16.66
N THR A 46 1.87 -11.35 17.04
CA THR A 46 3.19 -10.71 16.90
C THR A 46 4.16 -11.69 16.25
N LEU A 47 4.92 -11.23 15.25
CA LEU A 47 5.83 -12.06 14.48
C LEU A 47 7.12 -11.31 14.15
N ASP A 48 8.27 -11.97 14.38
CA ASP A 48 9.56 -11.52 13.85
C ASP A 48 9.65 -11.85 12.35
N LEU A 49 9.76 -10.83 11.53
CA LEU A 49 9.85 -10.94 10.07
C LEU A 49 11.29 -10.91 9.55
N THR A 50 12.31 -10.89 10.44
CA THR A 50 13.71 -10.71 10.04
C THR A 50 14.15 -11.75 9.01
N ASN A 51 13.79 -13.01 9.22
CA ASN A 51 14.14 -14.08 8.26
C ASN A 51 13.40 -13.94 6.92
N ILE A 52 12.15 -13.49 6.92
CA ILE A 52 11.39 -13.18 5.69
C ILE A 52 12.11 -12.10 4.90
N LEU A 53 12.53 -11.02 5.58
CA LEU A 53 13.23 -9.90 4.96
C LEU A 53 14.60 -10.31 4.40
N MET A 54 15.36 -11.15 5.09
CA MET A 54 16.64 -11.68 4.59
C MET A 54 16.45 -12.61 3.39
N VAL A 55 15.44 -13.48 3.40
CA VAL A 55 15.21 -14.46 2.31
C VAL A 55 14.61 -13.82 1.06
N HIS A 56 13.69 -12.87 1.23
CA HIS A 56 12.94 -12.28 0.11
C HIS A 56 13.48 -10.91 -0.32
N GLY A 57 14.27 -10.25 0.51
CA GLY A 57 14.72 -8.87 0.29
C GLY A 57 13.62 -7.82 0.49
N TYR A 58 12.39 -8.23 0.79
CA TYR A 58 11.28 -7.32 1.06
C TYR A 58 10.17 -7.94 1.92
N PHE A 59 9.34 -7.07 2.47
CA PHE A 59 8.04 -7.41 3.06
C PHE A 59 7.00 -6.39 2.58
N ILE A 60 5.80 -6.87 2.23
CA ILE A 60 4.71 -6.07 1.66
C ILE A 60 3.46 -6.16 2.52
N MET A 61 2.71 -5.05 2.58
CA MET A 61 1.43 -4.97 3.27
C MET A 61 0.42 -4.25 2.38
N TYR A 62 -0.78 -4.81 2.32
CA TYR A 62 -1.81 -4.38 1.39
C TYR A 62 -3.21 -4.62 1.95
N ASN A 63 -3.41 -4.34 3.24
CA ASN A 63 -4.70 -4.46 3.96
C ASN A 63 -5.29 -5.89 3.95
N VAL A 64 -4.46 -6.92 3.87
CA VAL A 64 -4.87 -8.30 4.10
C VAL A 64 -4.00 -8.86 5.21
N PRO A 65 -4.58 -9.47 6.28
CA PRO A 65 -3.81 -10.02 7.37
C PRO A 65 -2.82 -11.09 6.88
N TYR A 66 -1.58 -10.98 7.32
CA TYR A 66 -0.48 -11.86 6.98
C TYR A 66 -0.50 -13.14 7.81
N THR A 67 -0.76 -13.03 9.13
CA THR A 67 -0.82 -14.20 9.99
C THR A 67 -2.13 -14.94 9.79
N ASN A 68 -2.04 -16.28 9.79
CA ASN A 68 -3.21 -17.13 9.64
C ASN A 68 -4.25 -16.89 10.75
N ASP A 69 -3.79 -16.62 11.97
CA ASP A 69 -4.66 -16.34 13.11
C ASP A 69 -5.49 -15.07 12.86
N ALA A 70 -4.87 -13.95 12.50
CA ALA A 70 -5.61 -12.73 12.20
C ALA A 70 -6.51 -12.89 10.96
N TYR A 71 -6.03 -13.56 9.91
CA TYR A 71 -6.79 -13.81 8.68
C TYR A 71 -8.08 -14.60 8.94
N ILE A 72 -8.03 -15.65 9.75
CA ILE A 72 -9.19 -16.45 10.15
C ILE A 72 -10.10 -15.67 11.10
N ASN A 73 -9.55 -15.08 12.17
CA ASN A 73 -10.36 -14.43 13.21
C ASN A 73 -11.07 -13.16 12.71
N LEU A 74 -10.52 -12.47 11.71
CA LEU A 74 -11.17 -11.32 11.05
C LEU A 74 -12.16 -11.75 9.95
N GLY A 75 -12.33 -13.05 9.71
CA GLY A 75 -13.31 -13.59 8.75
C GLY A 75 -12.89 -13.53 7.28
N TYR A 76 -11.62 -13.23 6.97
CA TYR A 76 -11.16 -13.15 5.57
C TYR A 76 -11.26 -14.51 4.88
N ALA A 77 -10.97 -15.60 5.59
CA ALA A 77 -11.03 -16.97 5.06
C ALA A 77 -12.42 -17.32 4.50
N ASP A 78 -13.48 -16.95 5.22
CA ASP A 78 -14.85 -17.18 4.77
C ASP A 78 -15.27 -16.16 3.70
N TYR A 79 -14.86 -14.90 3.86
CA TYR A 79 -15.27 -13.80 2.97
C TYR A 79 -14.80 -13.99 1.53
N VAL A 80 -13.56 -14.47 1.32
CA VAL A 80 -13.02 -14.72 -0.02
C VAL A 80 -13.73 -15.87 -0.75
N MET A 81 -14.38 -16.78 -0.03
CA MET A 81 -15.13 -17.89 -0.63
C MET A 81 -16.50 -17.46 -1.16
N LEU A 82 -16.97 -16.26 -0.83
CA LEU A 82 -18.30 -15.79 -1.22
C LEU A 82 -18.38 -15.34 -2.69
N SER A 83 -17.27 -14.87 -3.28
CA SER A 83 -17.23 -14.45 -4.69
C SER A 83 -15.80 -14.32 -5.22
N ASP A 84 -15.64 -14.43 -6.54
CA ASP A 84 -14.36 -14.16 -7.22
C ASP A 84 -13.88 -12.72 -7.00
N THR A 85 -14.81 -11.77 -6.87
CA THR A 85 -14.51 -10.36 -6.57
C THR A 85 -13.91 -10.21 -5.17
N ASN A 86 -14.42 -10.93 -4.17
CA ASN A 86 -13.86 -10.90 -2.82
C ASN A 86 -12.48 -11.55 -2.80
N ALA A 87 -12.31 -12.71 -3.45
CA ALA A 87 -11.01 -13.34 -3.59
C ALA A 87 -9.99 -12.42 -4.28
N PHE A 88 -10.40 -11.74 -5.36
CA PHE A 88 -9.56 -10.79 -6.09
C PHE A 88 -9.03 -9.64 -5.22
N TYR A 89 -9.81 -9.15 -4.25
CA TYR A 89 -9.39 -8.06 -3.38
C TYR A 89 -8.72 -8.49 -2.08
N PHE A 90 -9.09 -9.64 -1.53
CA PHE A 90 -8.81 -9.98 -0.13
C PHE A 90 -8.16 -11.35 0.09
N ALA A 91 -7.88 -12.12 -0.97
CA ALA A 91 -7.07 -13.32 -0.83
C ALA A 91 -5.64 -12.96 -0.37
N ASN A 92 -5.11 -13.71 0.59
CA ASN A 92 -3.85 -13.38 1.27
C ASN A 92 -2.68 -13.16 0.30
N ASP A 93 -2.27 -14.17 -0.46
CA ASP A 93 -1.09 -14.10 -1.35
C ASP A 93 -1.46 -13.91 -2.83
N THR A 94 -2.75 -13.84 -3.16
CA THR A 94 -3.23 -13.80 -4.55
C THR A 94 -4.24 -12.69 -4.83
N SER A 95 -4.41 -11.75 -3.89
CA SER A 95 -5.13 -10.52 -4.16
C SER A 95 -4.41 -9.69 -5.23
N VAL A 96 -5.15 -8.82 -5.91
CA VAL A 96 -4.61 -7.94 -6.95
C VAL A 96 -3.37 -7.16 -6.50
N ARG A 97 -3.35 -6.66 -5.27
CA ARG A 97 -2.19 -5.91 -4.75
C ARG A 97 -1.01 -6.83 -4.48
N ALA A 98 -1.23 -8.03 -3.92
CA ALA A 98 -0.18 -9.03 -3.75
C ALA A 98 0.46 -9.38 -5.09
N ASN A 99 -0.36 -9.69 -6.11
CA ASN A 99 0.12 -10.03 -7.45
C ASN A 99 0.90 -8.88 -8.09
N ILE A 100 0.41 -7.64 -7.99
CA ILE A 100 1.14 -6.48 -8.52
C ILE A 100 2.47 -6.30 -7.80
N PHE A 101 2.51 -6.36 -6.47
CA PHE A 101 3.78 -6.30 -5.73
C PHE A 101 4.72 -7.42 -6.13
N HIS A 102 4.27 -8.66 -6.22
CA HIS A 102 5.08 -9.78 -6.66
C HIS A 102 5.62 -9.56 -8.09
N LYS A 103 4.77 -9.16 -9.03
CA LYS A 103 5.17 -8.85 -10.41
C LYS A 103 6.23 -7.75 -10.48
N LEU A 104 6.10 -6.70 -9.65
CA LEU A 104 7.05 -5.58 -9.64
C LEU A 104 8.35 -5.96 -8.93
N LEU A 105 8.27 -6.62 -7.77
CA LEU A 105 9.39 -6.85 -6.84
C LEU A 105 10.12 -8.18 -7.04
N GLN A 106 9.55 -9.13 -7.78
CA GLN A 106 10.20 -10.44 -7.99
C GLN A 106 11.58 -10.25 -8.60
N GLN A 107 12.60 -10.48 -7.78
CA GLN A 107 13.96 -10.74 -8.20
C GLN A 107 14.17 -12.24 -8.04
N ASN A 108 14.40 -12.97 -9.14
CA ASN A 108 14.87 -14.35 -9.12
C ASN A 108 14.00 -15.36 -8.32
N LYS A 109 12.85 -15.76 -8.87
CA LYS A 109 12.37 -17.14 -8.67
C LYS A 109 12.25 -17.80 -10.04
N SER A 110 12.74 -19.03 -10.11
CA SER A 110 12.82 -19.92 -11.28
C SER A 110 11.47 -20.30 -11.90
N GLN A 111 10.54 -19.34 -12.06
CA GLN A 111 9.42 -19.45 -12.97
C GLN A 111 9.80 -18.74 -14.26
N ILE A 112 9.74 -19.56 -15.32
CA ILE A 112 10.13 -19.29 -16.69
C ILE A 112 9.41 -18.02 -17.20
N ASN A 113 10.19 -17.01 -17.62
CA ASN A 113 9.80 -15.87 -18.47
C ASN A 113 9.02 -14.69 -17.85
N ILE A 114 9.26 -14.31 -16.59
CA ILE A 114 8.82 -12.98 -16.10
C ILE A 114 10.04 -12.08 -15.88
N THR A 115 10.25 -11.11 -16.76
CA THR A 115 11.24 -10.04 -16.55
C THR A 115 10.71 -9.09 -15.47
N PRO A 116 11.44 -8.86 -14.36
CA PRO A 116 11.01 -7.92 -13.33
C PRO A 116 10.83 -6.54 -13.95
N GLN A 117 9.65 -5.94 -13.82
CA GLN A 117 9.40 -4.62 -14.41
C GLN A 117 10.10 -3.50 -13.61
N LEU A 118 10.33 -3.67 -12.30
CA LEU A 118 10.93 -2.66 -11.41
C LEU A 118 11.83 -3.29 -10.33
N GLN A 119 13.14 -3.24 -10.49
CA GLN A 119 14.06 -3.53 -9.38
C GLN A 119 14.17 -2.29 -8.49
N VAL A 120 13.77 -2.39 -7.21
CA VAL A 120 14.04 -1.34 -6.23
C VAL A 120 15.54 -1.27 -6.00
N LYS A 121 16.19 -0.17 -6.39
CA LYS A 121 17.64 0.05 -6.20
C LYS A 121 17.96 1.33 -5.45
N ASN A 122 16.98 2.23 -5.36
CA ASN A 122 17.07 3.55 -4.79
C ASN A 122 15.70 4.03 -4.31
N LEU A 123 15.66 5.23 -3.72
CA LEU A 123 14.46 5.83 -3.18
C LEU A 123 13.43 6.16 -4.26
N ASP A 124 13.87 6.52 -5.47
CA ASP A 124 12.96 6.85 -6.58
C ASP A 124 12.22 5.60 -7.06
N ASP A 125 12.89 4.45 -7.12
CA ASP A 125 12.24 3.17 -7.45
C ASP A 125 11.20 2.78 -6.39
N MET A 126 11.51 2.98 -5.10
CA MET A 126 10.57 2.76 -4.01
C MET A 126 9.34 3.68 -4.12
N GLN A 127 9.56 4.98 -4.36
CA GLN A 127 8.48 5.93 -4.59
C GLN A 127 7.62 5.52 -5.79
N HIS A 128 8.26 5.11 -6.89
CA HIS A 128 7.55 4.70 -8.09
C HIS A 128 6.64 3.48 -7.84
N ILE A 129 7.10 2.49 -7.06
CA ILE A 129 6.26 1.34 -6.69
C ILE A 129 5.10 1.78 -5.81
N LEU A 130 5.33 2.58 -4.76
CA LEU A 130 4.27 3.06 -3.88
C LEU A 130 3.24 3.95 -4.59
N ARG A 131 3.60 4.53 -5.73
CA ARG A 131 2.74 5.36 -6.60
C ARG A 131 2.17 4.60 -7.79
N TYR A 132 2.44 3.31 -7.90
CA TYR A 132 2.07 2.52 -9.07
C TYR A 132 0.55 2.46 -9.24
N ASN A 133 0.07 3.07 -10.32
CA ASN A 133 -1.27 2.87 -10.86
C ASN A 133 -1.26 2.90 -12.38
N ARG A 134 -1.16 1.71 -12.99
CA ARG A 134 -1.22 1.51 -14.45
C ARG A 134 -2.44 0.68 -14.85
N TYR A 135 -3.56 0.89 -14.15
CA TYR A 135 -4.73 0.02 -14.24
C TYR A 135 -5.24 -0.23 -15.66
N TRP A 136 -5.09 0.74 -16.56
CA TRP A 136 -5.59 0.62 -17.94
C TRP A 136 -4.86 -0.48 -18.73
N ASN A 137 -3.59 -0.72 -18.41
CA ASN A 137 -2.68 -1.65 -19.09
C ASN A 137 -2.30 -2.87 -18.24
N ASP A 138 -2.48 -2.79 -16.93
CA ASP A 138 -2.13 -3.85 -16.02
C ASP A 138 -3.18 -4.97 -16.08
N THR A 139 -2.75 -6.19 -16.41
CA THR A 139 -3.62 -7.37 -16.44
C THR A 139 -4.14 -7.73 -15.06
N GLU A 140 -3.37 -7.45 -14.00
CA GLU A 140 -3.80 -7.69 -12.61
C GLU A 140 -4.92 -6.74 -12.19
N SER A 141 -5.01 -5.55 -12.80
CA SER A 141 -6.06 -4.58 -12.50
C SER A 141 -7.42 -4.90 -13.16
N LYS A 142 -7.51 -6.00 -13.91
CA LYS A 142 -8.73 -6.40 -14.60
C LYS A 142 -9.68 -7.12 -13.64
N HIS A 143 -10.88 -6.56 -13.45
CA HIS A 143 -11.90 -7.13 -12.59
C HIS A 143 -12.30 -8.55 -13.07
N PRO A 144 -12.36 -9.55 -12.17
CA PRO A 144 -12.51 -10.96 -12.56
C PRO A 144 -13.84 -11.25 -13.26
N VAL A 145 -14.95 -10.68 -12.75
CA VAL A 145 -16.30 -10.91 -13.29
C VAL A 145 -16.58 -10.05 -14.53
N LEU A 146 -16.41 -8.73 -14.42
CA LEU A 146 -16.77 -7.79 -15.49
C LEU A 146 -15.73 -7.67 -16.60
N SER A 147 -14.51 -8.17 -16.39
CA SER A 147 -13.43 -8.05 -17.37
C SER A 147 -13.11 -6.60 -17.79
N ILE A 148 -13.41 -5.63 -16.93
CA ILE A 148 -13.06 -4.21 -17.11
C ILE A 148 -11.85 -3.85 -16.26
N GLN A 149 -11.09 -2.85 -16.70
CA GLN A 149 -9.97 -2.33 -15.91
C GLN A 149 -10.48 -1.53 -14.71
N ASP A 150 -9.99 -1.86 -13.52
CA ASP A 150 -10.39 -1.22 -12.28
C ASP A 150 -9.26 -0.34 -11.71
N PRO A 151 -9.42 1.01 -11.69
CA PRO A 151 -8.40 1.92 -11.18
C PRO A 151 -8.16 1.86 -9.67
N CYS A 152 -9.01 1.19 -8.88
CA CYS A 152 -8.67 0.88 -7.48
C CYS A 152 -7.85 -0.39 -7.32
N ALA A 153 -7.83 -1.25 -8.33
CA ALA A 153 -7.15 -2.54 -8.29
C ALA A 153 -5.66 -2.34 -8.61
N SER A 154 -5.00 -1.49 -7.83
CA SER A 154 -3.58 -1.15 -7.97
C SER A 154 -2.96 -0.79 -6.61
N ILE A 155 -1.64 -0.61 -6.57
CA ILE A 155 -0.94 -0.20 -5.34
C ILE A 155 -1.45 1.18 -4.93
N ALA A 156 -1.34 2.17 -5.80
CA ALA A 156 -1.84 3.52 -5.53
C ALA A 156 -3.25 3.71 -6.11
N ALA A 157 -4.28 3.17 -5.44
CA ALA A 157 -5.67 3.16 -5.92
C ALA A 157 -6.21 4.54 -6.35
N ARG A 158 -7.03 4.58 -7.41
CA ARG A 158 -7.73 5.76 -7.98
C ARG A 158 -9.22 5.49 -8.18
N CYS A 159 -9.98 5.33 -7.10
CA CYS A 159 -11.39 4.94 -7.16
C CYS A 159 -12.32 6.00 -7.74
N ASP A 160 -11.84 7.23 -7.84
CA ASP A 160 -12.52 8.35 -8.48
C ASP A 160 -12.60 8.19 -10.01
N LEU A 161 -11.71 7.38 -10.59
CA LEU A 161 -11.65 7.11 -12.03
C LEU A 161 -12.54 5.94 -12.47
N ARG A 162 -13.17 5.23 -11.53
CA ARG A 162 -14.14 4.19 -11.88
C ARG A 162 -15.28 4.79 -12.70
N ILE A 163 -15.59 4.14 -13.80
CA ILE A 163 -16.79 4.42 -14.57
C ILE A 163 -17.96 3.78 -13.82
N GLY A 164 -18.78 4.60 -13.15
CA GLY A 164 -19.89 4.08 -12.35
C GLY A 164 -20.79 3.16 -13.19
N LEU A 165 -21.07 1.97 -12.68
CA LEU A 165 -21.97 1.04 -13.34
C LEU A 165 -23.41 1.50 -13.12
N ASN A 166 -24.04 2.06 -14.14
CA ASN A 166 -25.48 2.30 -14.12
C ASN A 166 -26.20 0.95 -14.26
N LYS A 167 -27.02 0.62 -13.25
CA LYS A 167 -27.84 -0.60 -13.16
C LYS A 167 -28.72 -0.84 -14.41
N SER A 168 -28.93 0.18 -15.25
CA SER A 168 -29.79 0.12 -16.43
C SER A 168 -29.16 -0.46 -17.69
N ASN A 169 -27.83 -0.54 -17.80
CA ASN A 169 -27.17 -0.77 -19.10
C ASN A 169 -26.42 -2.11 -19.23
N ASN A 170 -26.30 -2.89 -18.15
CA ASN A 170 -25.57 -4.15 -18.18
C ASN A 170 -26.53 -5.33 -18.09
N SER A 171 -26.48 -6.21 -19.08
CA SER A 171 -27.17 -7.51 -19.13
C SER A 171 -26.59 -8.55 -18.16
N PHE A 172 -25.74 -8.12 -17.22
CA PHE A 172 -25.15 -8.94 -16.17
C PHE A 172 -25.85 -8.65 -14.85
N GLU A 173 -26.44 -9.67 -14.23
CA GLU A 173 -26.92 -9.59 -12.86
C GLU A 173 -25.71 -9.47 -11.93
N LEU A 174 -25.28 -8.24 -11.67
CA LEU A 174 -24.21 -7.96 -10.72
C LEU A 174 -24.73 -8.15 -9.30
N ASN A 175 -23.98 -8.88 -8.48
CA ASN A 175 -24.28 -8.97 -7.06
C ASN A 175 -23.95 -7.63 -6.37
N LYS A 176 -24.41 -7.47 -5.13
CA LYS A 176 -24.20 -6.23 -4.36
C LYS A 176 -22.72 -5.92 -4.13
N ASP A 177 -21.88 -6.93 -4.01
CA ASP A 177 -20.45 -6.78 -3.75
C ASP A 177 -19.75 -6.25 -5.01
N ASP A 178 -20.04 -6.80 -6.19
CA ASP A 178 -19.54 -6.32 -7.48
C ASP A 178 -19.88 -4.83 -7.69
N ILE A 179 -21.12 -4.44 -7.40
CA ILE A 179 -21.56 -3.05 -7.51
C ILE A 179 -20.80 -2.16 -6.51
N THR A 180 -20.64 -2.61 -5.27
CA THR A 180 -19.96 -1.85 -4.20
C THR A 180 -18.46 -1.67 -4.52
N HIS A 181 -17.84 -2.72 -5.06
CA HIS A 181 -16.46 -2.75 -5.51
C HIS A 181 -16.25 -2.05 -6.84
N LEU A 182 -17.27 -1.55 -7.54
CA LEU A 182 -17.07 -0.85 -8.82
C LEU A 182 -17.75 0.52 -8.85
N THR A 183 -18.36 0.92 -7.75
CA THR A 183 -18.88 2.26 -7.55
C THR A 183 -17.73 3.27 -7.53
N LYS A 184 -17.91 4.37 -8.25
CA LYS A 184 -17.04 5.54 -8.21
C LYS A 184 -17.05 6.16 -6.82
N LYS A 185 -15.87 6.32 -6.22
CA LYS A 185 -15.70 6.85 -4.86
C LYS A 185 -14.57 7.87 -4.85
N ALA A 186 -14.72 8.95 -4.10
CA ALA A 186 -13.63 9.87 -3.79
C ALA A 186 -12.70 9.22 -2.75
N SER A 187 -12.01 8.16 -3.16
CA SER A 187 -11.16 7.31 -2.33
C SER A 187 -9.99 6.80 -3.16
N GLY A 188 -8.85 6.56 -2.52
CA GLY A 188 -7.63 6.15 -3.20
C GLY A 188 -6.40 6.45 -2.37
N ALA A 189 -5.23 6.21 -2.95
CA ALA A 189 -3.97 6.67 -2.37
C ALA A 189 -3.89 8.20 -2.47
N ILE A 190 -3.48 8.86 -1.38
CA ILE A 190 -3.37 10.32 -1.31
C ILE A 190 -1.96 10.79 -0.98
N ASP A 191 -1.02 9.87 -0.73
CA ASP A 191 0.38 10.17 -0.51
C ASP A 191 1.24 8.90 -0.66
N ALA A 192 2.56 9.07 -0.59
CA ALA A 192 3.53 8.01 -0.37
C ALA A 192 4.67 8.56 0.48
N LYS A 193 5.10 7.81 1.50
CA LYS A 193 6.26 8.16 2.34
C LYS A 193 7.33 7.09 2.24
N VAL A 194 8.58 7.51 2.12
CA VAL A 194 9.73 6.62 2.04
C VAL A 194 10.80 7.07 3.03
N ILE A 195 11.29 6.13 3.82
CA ILE A 195 12.37 6.33 4.77
C ILE A 195 13.47 5.28 4.52
N SER A 196 14.72 5.67 4.76
CA SER A 196 15.89 4.79 4.72
C SER A 196 16.60 4.84 6.06
N SER A 197 17.51 3.90 6.33
CA SER A 197 18.32 3.90 7.55
C SER A 197 19.09 5.20 7.78
N ALA A 198 19.61 5.81 6.70
CA ALA A 198 20.31 7.10 6.76
C ALA A 198 19.38 8.27 7.08
N MET A 199 18.15 8.25 6.53
CA MET A 199 17.14 9.28 6.81
C MET A 199 16.56 9.14 8.22
N ALA A 200 16.33 7.92 8.70
CA ALA A 200 15.88 7.65 10.07
C ALA A 200 16.86 8.21 11.12
N LYS A 201 18.18 8.05 10.93
CA LYS A 201 19.20 8.65 11.81
C LYS A 201 19.14 10.18 11.86
N ARG A 202 18.62 10.81 10.81
CA ARG A 202 18.51 12.26 10.67
C ARG A 202 17.08 12.76 10.90
N ASN A 203 16.18 11.90 11.39
CA ASN A 203 14.77 12.22 11.54
C ASN A 203 14.16 12.82 10.25
N ASN A 204 14.42 12.21 9.10
CA ASN A 204 13.95 12.67 7.81
C ASN A 204 13.19 11.54 7.08
N PHE A 205 12.32 11.92 6.15
CA PHE A 205 11.69 11.03 5.17
C PHE A 205 11.37 11.81 3.89
N LEU A 206 11.20 11.08 2.79
CA LEU A 206 10.66 11.63 1.55
C LEU A 206 9.16 11.40 1.51
N THR A 207 8.41 12.41 1.06
CA THR A 207 6.96 12.30 0.85
C THR A 207 6.56 12.83 -0.51
N ILE A 208 5.55 12.22 -1.10
CA ILE A 208 4.79 12.74 -2.24
C ILE A 208 3.34 12.84 -1.78
N MET A 209 2.70 13.98 -1.98
CA MET A 209 1.31 14.22 -1.58
C MET A 209 0.39 14.28 -2.80
N GLY A 210 -0.88 13.98 -2.59
CA GLY A 210 -1.92 13.91 -3.61
C GLY A 210 -2.02 12.53 -4.27
N PRO A 211 -3.12 12.24 -4.99
CA PRO A 211 -3.29 10.98 -5.73
C PRO A 211 -2.25 10.79 -6.85
N PRO A 212 -1.91 9.55 -7.25
CA PRO A 212 -1.04 9.31 -8.39
C PRO A 212 -1.69 9.83 -9.67
N THR A 213 -0.88 10.47 -10.52
CA THR A 213 -1.28 10.78 -11.88
C THR A 213 -1.24 9.50 -12.70
N THR A 214 -2.28 9.25 -13.48
CA THR A 214 -2.48 7.97 -14.19
C THR A 214 -1.67 7.84 -15.47
N HIS A 215 -0.71 8.73 -15.72
CA HIS A 215 0.04 8.77 -16.97
C HIS A 215 1.42 8.12 -16.85
N GLU A 216 1.78 7.40 -17.91
CA GLU A 216 2.74 6.31 -17.97
C GLU A 216 4.22 6.70 -17.82
N VAL A 217 4.54 7.98 -17.65
CA VAL A 217 5.91 8.46 -17.77
C VAL A 217 6.46 8.78 -16.39
N ARG A 218 7.61 8.16 -16.04
CA ARG A 218 8.44 8.56 -14.88
C ARG A 218 8.50 10.10 -14.85
N ASN A 219 7.91 10.72 -13.83
CA ASN A 219 7.99 12.15 -13.52
C ASN A 219 7.15 13.15 -14.36
N GLU A 220 6.33 12.73 -15.33
CA GLU A 220 5.46 13.68 -16.06
C GLU A 220 4.02 13.62 -15.53
N GLY A 221 3.80 14.24 -14.38
CA GLY A 221 2.46 14.45 -13.83
C GLY A 221 2.41 14.36 -12.30
N ASP A 222 3.22 13.50 -11.71
CA ASP A 222 3.25 13.37 -10.25
C ASP A 222 3.90 14.60 -9.60
N PRO A 223 3.34 15.10 -8.48
CA PRO A 223 3.98 16.13 -7.68
C PRO A 223 5.39 15.72 -7.29
N LYS A 224 6.32 16.67 -7.31
CA LYS A 224 7.71 16.41 -6.91
C LYS A 224 7.75 15.96 -5.45
N SER A 225 8.63 15.00 -5.15
CA SER A 225 8.87 14.59 -3.78
C SER A 225 9.48 15.72 -2.97
N ILE A 226 9.07 15.80 -1.70
CA ILE A 226 9.52 16.79 -0.73
C ILE A 226 10.25 16.03 0.38
N SER A 227 11.44 16.50 0.75
CA SER A 227 12.15 16.00 1.93
C SER A 227 11.63 16.72 3.17
N VAL A 228 11.23 15.95 4.18
CA VAL A 228 10.60 16.47 5.40
C VAL A 228 11.39 15.97 6.61
N ASN A 229 11.82 16.90 7.46
CA ASN A 229 12.46 16.61 8.73
C ASN A 229 11.42 16.65 9.85
N PHE A 230 11.40 15.65 10.73
CA PHE A 230 10.45 15.57 11.84
C PHE A 230 10.58 16.75 12.81
N THR A 231 11.75 17.38 12.92
CA THR A 231 11.93 18.59 13.75
C THR A 231 11.42 19.87 13.10
N ASP A 232 11.26 19.86 11.77
CA ASP A 232 10.85 21.02 10.98
C ASP A 232 9.34 21.03 10.70
N VAL A 233 8.57 20.14 11.36
CA VAL A 233 7.11 20.08 11.25
C VAL A 233 6.48 21.24 12.03
N ASP A 234 6.67 22.46 11.52
CA ASP A 234 5.74 23.54 11.71
C ASP A 234 4.58 23.30 10.75
N LEU A 235 3.53 22.64 11.27
CA LEU A 235 2.34 22.24 10.50
C LEU A 235 1.73 23.41 9.71
N VAL A 236 1.92 24.65 10.17
CA VAL A 236 1.43 25.86 9.51
C VAL A 236 2.27 26.19 8.27
N LYS A 237 3.61 26.14 8.37
CA LYS A 237 4.50 26.36 7.22
C LYS A 237 4.43 25.26 6.19
N LEU A 238 4.32 24.01 6.63
CA LEU A 238 4.17 22.87 5.72
C LEU A 238 2.86 22.99 4.94
N LYS A 239 1.76 23.33 5.62
CA LYS A 239 0.47 23.61 4.97
C LYS A 239 0.59 24.73 3.93
N GLN A 240 1.21 25.86 4.28
CA GLN A 240 1.40 26.98 3.35
C GLN A 240 2.22 26.58 2.11
N GLN A 241 3.32 25.85 2.28
CA GLN A 241 4.15 25.37 1.16
C GLN A 241 3.42 24.38 0.25
N LEU A 242 2.54 23.55 0.83
CA LEU A 242 1.71 22.60 0.09
C LEU A 242 0.58 23.32 -0.66
N GLU A 243 -0.02 24.35 -0.07
CA GLU A 243 -1.02 25.20 -0.70
C GLU A 243 -0.43 25.98 -1.90
N ASP A 244 0.76 26.54 -1.74
CA ASP A 244 1.49 27.26 -2.80
C ASP A 244 1.90 26.33 -3.97
N GLN A 245 2.12 25.03 -3.71
CA GLN A 245 2.39 24.03 -4.75
C GLN A 245 1.10 23.49 -5.39
N ALA A 246 0.02 23.37 -4.62
CA ALA A 246 -1.29 22.91 -5.09
C ALA A 246 -1.94 23.92 -6.07
N GLU A 247 -1.80 25.23 -5.82
CA GLU A 247 -2.30 26.29 -6.71
C GLU A 247 -1.74 26.22 -8.14
N LYS A 248 -0.58 25.58 -8.33
CA LYS A 248 0.05 25.44 -9.66
C LYS A 248 -0.36 24.19 -10.42
N GLN A 249 -1.08 23.24 -9.81
CA GLN A 249 -1.48 22.02 -10.51
C GLN A 249 -2.94 21.59 -10.38
N PHE A 250 -3.71 21.84 -9.32
CA PHE A 250 -5.15 21.49 -9.30
C PHE A 250 -5.97 22.30 -8.27
N LEU A 251 -7.24 22.57 -8.63
CA LEU A 251 -8.28 23.20 -7.81
C LEU A 251 -8.43 22.50 -6.44
N PHE A 252 -8.41 23.27 -5.36
CA PHE A 252 -8.69 22.82 -3.99
C PHE A 252 -10.00 22.01 -3.92
N ILE A 253 -9.93 20.77 -3.47
CA ILE A 253 -11.09 20.06 -2.94
C ILE A 253 -11.14 20.41 -1.45
N ASP A 254 -11.98 21.39 -1.13
CA ASP A 254 -12.32 21.79 0.24
C ASP A 254 -12.79 20.59 1.08
N GLY A 255 -12.50 20.68 2.38
CA GLY A 255 -12.55 19.61 3.36
C GLY A 255 -13.70 18.61 3.22
N ILE A 256 -13.35 17.32 3.16
CA ILE A 256 -14.29 16.22 3.34
C ILE A 256 -14.68 16.20 4.83
N PRO A 257 -15.98 16.35 5.17
CA PRO A 257 -16.46 16.25 6.54
C PRO A 257 -16.14 14.89 7.15
N ILE A 258 -15.67 14.86 8.41
CA ILE A 258 -15.29 13.64 9.16
C ILE A 258 -16.39 12.58 9.18
N ASP A 259 -17.65 12.99 9.11
CA ASP A 259 -18.83 12.10 9.07
C ASP A 259 -18.97 11.34 7.75
N LYS A 260 -18.25 11.73 6.68
CA LYS A 260 -18.18 11.01 5.40
C LYS A 260 -17.02 10.01 5.29
N LEU A 261 -16.17 9.90 6.32
CA LEU A 261 -15.15 8.83 6.41
C LEU A 261 -15.74 7.47 6.82
N LYS A 262 -17.07 7.38 7.01
CA LYS A 262 -17.74 6.16 7.48
C LYS A 262 -17.79 5.02 6.46
N ASP A 263 -17.50 5.26 5.19
CA ASP A 263 -17.69 4.27 4.11
C ASP A 263 -16.39 3.82 3.41
N GLY A 264 -15.22 4.02 4.02
CA GLY A 264 -13.96 3.54 3.45
C GLY A 264 -12.83 3.52 4.47
N GLY A 265 -12.46 2.31 4.91
CA GLY A 265 -11.25 2.11 5.70
C GLY A 265 -10.03 2.73 5.01
N PHE A 266 -9.15 3.32 5.80
CA PHE A 266 -7.89 3.84 5.29
C PHE A 266 -7.08 2.70 4.65
N ASN A 267 -6.83 2.79 3.34
CA ASN A 267 -6.00 1.84 2.61
C ASN A 267 -4.52 2.21 2.77
N TRP A 268 -3.88 1.72 3.83
CA TRP A 268 -2.44 1.85 4.03
C TRP A 268 -1.71 0.69 3.35
N GLN A 269 -0.71 1.02 2.54
CA GLN A 269 0.18 0.04 1.95
C GLN A 269 1.60 0.38 2.34
N MET A 270 2.37 -0.65 2.64
CA MET A 270 3.75 -0.48 3.05
C MET A 270 4.64 -1.50 2.34
N LEU A 271 5.80 -1.04 1.92
CA LEU A 271 6.87 -1.87 1.38
C LEU A 271 8.12 -1.61 2.22
N VAL A 272 8.61 -2.65 2.88
CA VAL A 272 9.94 -2.67 3.50
C VAL A 272 10.87 -3.40 2.55
N TRP A 273 12.03 -2.81 2.26
CA TRP A 273 13.01 -3.36 1.33
C TRP A 273 14.40 -3.38 1.96
N TYR A 274 15.15 -4.44 1.65
CA TYR A 274 16.50 -4.70 2.14
C TYR A 274 17.37 -5.24 0.99
N ASP A 275 18.60 -4.73 0.90
CA ASP A 275 19.62 -5.18 -0.04
C ASP A 275 20.94 -5.38 0.70
N GLU A 276 21.47 -6.60 0.64
CA GLU A 276 22.73 -7.00 1.26
C GLU A 276 23.94 -6.25 0.67
N GLY A 277 23.81 -5.65 -0.52
CA GLY A 277 24.92 -5.06 -1.29
C GLY A 277 25.36 -3.65 -0.90
N LYS A 278 24.76 -2.99 0.10
CA LYS A 278 25.10 -1.61 0.50
C LYS A 278 25.08 -1.35 2.02
N ALA A 279 25.64 -2.28 2.80
CA ALA A 279 25.99 -2.05 4.20
C ALA A 279 27.30 -1.26 4.36
#